data_AF-E4YKM4-F1
#
_entry.id   AF-E4YKM4-F1
#
_cell.length_a   1.000
_cell.length_b   1.000
_cell.length_c   1.000
_cell.angle_alpha   90.00
_cell.angle_beta   90.00
_cell.angle_gamma   90.00
#
_symmetry.space_group_name_H-M   'P 1'
#
loop_
_entity.id
_entity.type
_entity.pdbx_description
1 polymer ?
#
loop_
_entity_poly.entity_id
_entity_poly.type
_entity_poly.pdbx_seq_one_letter_code
_entity_poly.pdbx_strand_id
1 'polypeptide(L)'
;MMDLNEGMFAANGGCGYALKPSIMIDSERTIRSEVTTLHLRVISGTDLPKPRGAGSKGSVIDPYVLIEVFGAATDCAEHRTRTVHNCGRNPVFDESCEFRLTVPDMALIRFVILDDDFIGDEFIGQYTIAHSCLLPGYRVAKLSGIFGENLNGASLLVHVAISSSRETKQKKTVLRRRPNKPMSKLRTVGFKSADELYKSISQSAREAADLRQLHENCTKDFKEAAGLQPVSNVKQVMKHLSGRKMPIKFRMIDNILTMKLDGGQLPEHGRKSAQSTDALVNTNRKLTITGPVLLVKMEAALTQATELSETIESLGSVDGLKSKKASKVHENHAWNCRLLRGQIELLRTAIEVAATQLIQIVECAIQYDMVQGELPDAWREIILNPSPNDQFNDKKLGQRYNTNKFSLRGLHRTLSADSTALGRSLLPKSLKRSSKSSVQDSTS
;
A
#
# COMPACT_ATOMS: atom_id res chain seq x y z
N MET A 1 9.41 16.03 -17.30
CA MET A 1 9.91 14.82 -18.02
C MET A 1 11.10 15.17 -18.94
N MET A 2 11.62 16.41 -18.89
CA MET A 2 12.86 16.82 -19.58
C MET A 2 14.10 16.56 -18.71
N ASP A 3 13.93 16.62 -17.39
CA ASP A 3 14.96 16.44 -16.35
C ASP A 3 15.69 15.10 -16.46
N LEU A 4 14.95 14.01 -16.72
CA LEU A 4 15.53 12.67 -16.92
C LEU A 4 16.33 12.59 -18.21
N ASN A 5 15.86 13.26 -19.25
CA ASN A 5 16.51 13.29 -20.54
C ASN A 5 17.84 14.05 -20.44
N GLU A 6 17.82 15.22 -19.81
CA GLU A 6 19.03 16.02 -19.52
C GLU A 6 20.02 15.23 -18.66
N GLY A 7 19.57 14.56 -17.60
CA GLY A 7 20.43 13.75 -16.75
C GLY A 7 21.05 12.54 -17.47
N MET A 8 20.31 11.91 -18.39
CA MET A 8 20.81 10.81 -19.22
C MET A 8 21.85 11.29 -20.25
N PHE A 9 21.53 12.37 -20.96
CA PHE A 9 22.38 12.91 -22.02
C PHE A 9 23.49 13.83 -21.53
N ALA A 10 23.54 14.17 -20.24
CA ALA A 10 24.71 14.75 -19.59
C ALA A 10 25.91 13.77 -19.59
N ALA A 11 25.65 12.47 -19.67
CA ALA A 11 26.70 11.47 -19.91
C ALA A 11 27.43 11.75 -21.24
N ASN A 12 28.63 11.18 -21.38
CA ASN A 12 29.44 11.34 -22.60
C ASN A 12 29.67 12.81 -22.99
N GLY A 13 29.85 13.68 -21.99
CA GLY A 13 30.16 15.10 -22.18
C GLY A 13 29.03 15.94 -22.76
N GLY A 14 27.78 15.50 -22.70
CA GLY A 14 26.65 16.31 -23.18
C GLY A 14 26.48 16.31 -24.70
N CYS A 15 27.13 15.41 -25.44
CA CYS A 15 27.15 15.45 -26.90
C CYS A 15 25.84 15.01 -27.59
N GLY A 16 24.82 14.63 -26.81
CA GLY A 16 23.54 14.14 -27.32
C GLY A 16 23.51 12.65 -27.70
N TYR A 17 24.64 11.94 -27.57
CA TYR A 17 24.74 10.51 -27.82
C TYR A 17 25.21 9.75 -26.57
N ALA A 18 24.39 8.81 -26.10
CA ALA A 18 24.72 7.89 -25.03
C ALA A 18 24.69 6.44 -25.55
N LEU A 19 25.75 5.68 -25.28
CA LEU A 19 25.82 4.28 -25.68
C LEU A 19 24.79 3.47 -24.89
N LYS A 20 24.02 2.64 -25.60
CA LYS A 20 23.06 1.74 -24.95
C LYS A 20 23.80 0.73 -24.07
N PRO A 21 23.26 0.36 -22.90
CA PRO A 21 23.76 -0.74 -22.10
C PRO A 21 23.87 -2.02 -22.92
N SER A 22 24.89 -2.84 -22.62
CA SER A 22 25.17 -4.08 -23.37
C SER A 22 23.99 -5.05 -23.39
N ILE A 23 23.17 -5.08 -22.33
CA ILE A 23 21.93 -5.86 -22.22
C ILE A 23 20.85 -5.46 -23.25
N MET A 24 20.93 -4.25 -23.80
CA MET A 24 20.04 -3.74 -24.84
C MET A 24 20.61 -3.88 -26.26
N ILE A 25 21.88 -4.27 -26.38
CA ILE A 25 22.58 -4.40 -27.68
C ILE A 25 22.64 -5.87 -28.08
N ASP A 26 22.89 -6.78 -27.13
CA ASP A 26 23.12 -8.20 -27.39
C ASP A 26 21.95 -9.05 -26.86
N SER A 27 21.21 -9.70 -27.76
CA SER A 27 20.05 -10.54 -27.45
C SER A 27 20.41 -11.87 -26.79
N GLU A 28 21.65 -12.35 -26.91
CA GLU A 28 22.09 -13.66 -26.39
C GLU A 28 22.89 -13.56 -25.11
N ARG A 29 23.51 -12.41 -24.82
CA ARG A 29 24.15 -12.19 -23.53
C ARG A 29 23.10 -11.93 -22.47
N THR A 30 22.76 -12.97 -21.73
CA THR A 30 22.29 -12.86 -20.34
C THR A 30 23.44 -12.27 -19.52
N ILE A 31 23.71 -10.98 -19.65
CA ILE A 31 24.72 -10.31 -18.84
C ILE A 31 24.16 -10.35 -17.43
N ARG A 32 24.79 -11.18 -16.60
CA ARG A 32 24.65 -11.17 -15.15
C ARG A 32 25.10 -9.79 -14.68
N SER A 33 24.19 -8.81 -14.72
CA SER A 33 24.45 -7.48 -14.22
C SER A 33 24.76 -7.62 -12.74
N GLU A 34 25.92 -7.15 -12.31
CA GLU A 34 26.31 -7.23 -10.90
C GLU A 34 25.34 -6.34 -10.11
N VAL A 35 24.48 -6.99 -9.32
CA VAL A 35 23.53 -6.30 -8.46
C VAL A 35 24.33 -5.37 -7.55
N THR A 36 24.02 -4.08 -7.66
CA THR A 36 24.76 -3.02 -6.99
C THR A 36 23.84 -2.37 -5.97
N THR A 37 24.34 -2.19 -4.76
CA THR A 37 23.65 -1.43 -3.72
C THR A 37 24.24 -0.02 -3.66
N LEU A 38 23.36 0.96 -3.87
CA LEU A 38 23.65 2.38 -3.77
C LEU A 38 23.22 2.88 -2.39
N HIS A 39 24.17 3.35 -1.61
CA HIS A 39 23.96 4.00 -0.32
C HIS A 39 24.08 5.51 -0.50
N LEU A 40 23.02 6.24 -0.19
CA LEU A 40 22.97 7.70 -0.27
C LEU A 40 22.68 8.28 1.10
N ARG A 41 23.49 9.24 1.53
CA ARG A 41 23.19 10.10 2.67
C ARG A 41 23.00 11.52 2.18
N VAL A 42 21.79 12.05 2.34
CA VAL A 42 21.47 13.45 2.07
C VAL A 42 21.81 14.23 3.33
N ILE A 43 22.82 15.10 3.24
CA ILE A 43 23.39 15.75 4.41
C ILE A 43 22.73 17.11 4.60
N SER A 44 22.90 18.02 3.64
CA SER A 44 22.41 19.39 3.74
C SER A 44 22.15 20.03 2.38
N GLY A 45 21.30 21.04 2.34
CA GLY A 45 21.17 21.97 1.21
C GLY A 45 21.91 23.28 1.47
N THR A 46 22.18 24.05 0.42
CA THR A 46 22.76 25.40 0.49
C THR A 46 21.99 26.32 -0.44
N ASP A 47 21.66 27.51 0.05
CA ASP A 47 20.97 28.62 -0.64
C ASP A 47 19.81 28.16 -1.55
N LEU A 48 18.87 27.39 -0.98
CA LEU A 48 17.69 26.93 -1.71
C LEU A 48 16.75 28.12 -2.00
N PRO A 49 16.43 28.39 -3.28
CA PRO A 49 15.58 29.51 -3.65
C PRO A 49 14.13 29.24 -3.27
N LYS A 50 13.32 30.30 -3.21
CA LYS A 50 11.88 30.14 -3.10
C LYS A 50 11.29 29.61 -4.41
N PRO A 51 10.27 28.74 -4.37
CA PRO A 51 9.53 28.34 -5.54
C PRO A 51 8.98 29.55 -6.30
N ARG A 52 8.97 29.48 -7.64
CA ARG A 52 8.42 30.54 -8.49
C ARG A 52 6.89 30.52 -8.42
N GLY A 53 6.29 31.59 -7.89
CA GLY A 53 4.83 31.72 -7.76
C GLY A 53 4.33 31.68 -6.32
N ALA A 54 5.20 31.39 -5.35
CA ALA A 54 4.88 31.48 -3.93
C ALA A 54 4.43 32.91 -3.58
N GLY A 55 3.15 33.05 -3.21
CA GLY A 55 2.58 34.33 -2.79
C GLY A 55 3.37 34.92 -1.62
N SER A 56 3.37 36.24 -1.50
CA SER A 56 4.15 37.05 -0.53
C SER A 56 3.83 36.82 0.97
N LYS A 57 3.20 35.69 1.35
CA LYS A 57 2.74 35.39 2.72
C LYS A 57 3.53 34.30 3.47
N GLY A 58 4.55 33.67 2.87
CA GLY A 58 5.47 32.76 3.56
C GLY A 58 6.92 33.22 3.39
N SER A 59 7.54 33.79 4.44
CA SER A 59 8.92 34.30 4.30
C SER A 59 9.97 33.18 4.24
N VAL A 60 9.62 31.96 4.65
CA VAL A 60 10.56 30.85 4.83
C VAL A 60 9.98 29.58 4.22
N ILE A 61 10.86 28.79 3.58
CA ILE A 61 10.55 27.49 3.00
C ILE A 61 10.81 26.37 4.02
N ASP A 62 10.05 25.28 3.89
CA ASP A 62 10.11 24.03 4.63
C ASP A 62 10.61 22.91 3.69
N PRO A 63 11.89 22.89 3.31
CA PRO A 63 12.39 21.99 2.29
C PRO A 63 12.43 20.53 2.77
N TYR A 64 12.17 19.62 1.84
CA TYR A 64 12.55 18.20 1.92
C TYR A 64 13.13 17.73 0.59
N VAL A 65 13.84 16.59 0.61
CA VAL A 65 14.41 15.97 -0.60
C VAL A 65 13.68 14.68 -0.92
N LEU A 66 13.18 14.57 -2.14
CA LEU A 66 12.69 13.33 -2.74
C LEU A 66 13.79 12.77 -3.64
N ILE A 67 14.22 11.55 -3.35
CA ILE A 67 15.21 10.81 -4.13
C ILE A 67 14.44 9.76 -4.92
N GLU A 68 14.52 9.82 -6.25
CA GLU A 68 13.83 8.92 -7.15
C GLU A 68 14.87 8.13 -7.95
N VAL A 69 14.68 6.83 -8.06
CA VAL A 69 15.44 5.95 -8.94
C VAL A 69 14.55 5.60 -10.13
N PHE A 70 15.04 5.84 -11.34
CA PHE A 70 14.43 5.46 -12.60
C PHE A 70 15.30 4.43 -13.31
N GLY A 71 14.72 3.60 -14.17
CA GLY A 71 15.47 2.60 -14.93
C GLY A 71 14.65 1.35 -15.18
N ALA A 72 15.24 0.18 -14.92
CA ALA A 72 14.49 -1.07 -14.92
C ALA A 72 13.35 -1.01 -13.89
N ALA A 73 12.17 -1.53 -14.24
CA ALA A 73 10.99 -1.47 -13.37
C ALA A 73 11.21 -2.11 -11.98
N THR A 74 12.18 -3.03 -11.85
CA THR A 74 12.59 -3.65 -10.58
C THR A 74 13.37 -2.72 -9.66
N ASP A 75 13.99 -1.69 -10.22
CA ASP A 75 14.92 -0.79 -9.54
C ASP A 75 14.26 0.57 -9.25
N CYS A 76 13.10 0.84 -9.86
CA CYS A 76 12.33 2.05 -9.60
C CYS A 76 11.89 2.12 -8.13
N ALA A 77 12.31 3.18 -7.45
CA ALA A 77 12.06 3.40 -6.04
C ALA A 77 12.11 4.89 -5.72
N GLU A 78 11.45 5.29 -4.63
CA GLU A 78 11.48 6.66 -4.13
C GLU A 78 11.79 6.68 -2.63
N HIS A 79 12.45 7.75 -2.18
CA HIS A 79 12.72 8.01 -0.78
C HIS A 79 12.56 9.50 -0.49
N ARG A 80 11.64 9.84 0.40
CA ARG A 80 11.40 11.21 0.89
C ARG A 80 12.10 11.40 2.23
N THR A 81 12.95 12.43 2.35
CA THR A 81 13.53 12.81 3.64
C THR A 81 12.48 13.46 4.55
N ARG A 82 12.84 13.62 5.82
CA ARG A 82 12.12 14.54 6.71
C ARG A 82 12.19 15.98 6.21
N THR A 83 11.13 16.71 6.49
CA THR A 83 10.99 18.14 6.23
C THR A 83 11.80 18.93 7.26
N VAL A 84 12.55 19.92 6.80
CA VAL A 84 13.29 20.85 7.67
C VAL A 84 12.51 22.16 7.72
N HIS A 85 11.87 22.44 8.85
CA HIS A 85 11.01 23.63 8.98
C HIS A 85 11.82 24.92 9.06
N ASN A 86 11.35 25.96 8.38
CA ASN A 86 11.82 27.33 8.40
C ASN A 86 13.33 27.48 8.12
N CYS A 87 13.90 26.68 7.21
CA CYS A 87 15.35 26.64 6.99
C CYS A 87 15.73 26.55 5.50
N GLY A 88 15.48 27.61 4.72
CA GLY A 88 15.83 27.61 3.28
C GLY A 88 17.31 27.79 2.94
N ARG A 89 18.09 28.50 3.77
CA ARG A 89 19.49 28.82 3.41
C ARG A 89 20.45 27.66 3.61
N ASN A 90 20.33 26.90 4.70
CA ASN A 90 21.23 25.79 5.02
C ASN A 90 20.47 24.66 5.74
N PRO A 91 19.45 24.03 5.12
CA PRO A 91 18.74 22.93 5.75
C PRO A 91 19.68 21.74 5.95
N VAL A 92 19.61 21.11 7.12
CA VAL A 92 20.33 19.87 7.42
C VAL A 92 19.31 18.74 7.51
N PHE A 93 19.39 17.80 6.56
CA PHE A 93 18.51 16.63 6.48
C PHE A 93 19.09 15.45 7.27
N ASP A 94 20.39 15.23 7.11
CA ASP A 94 21.16 14.14 7.68
C ASP A 94 20.46 12.76 7.66
N GLU A 95 19.97 12.36 6.50
CA GLU A 95 19.18 11.14 6.33
C GLU A 95 19.86 10.18 5.34
N SER A 96 19.92 8.90 5.70
CA SER A 96 20.53 7.85 4.88
C SER A 96 19.48 6.91 4.30
N CYS A 97 19.66 6.54 3.05
CA CYS A 97 18.81 5.63 2.30
C CYS A 97 19.65 4.68 1.44
N GLU A 98 19.05 3.56 1.07
CA GLU A 98 19.69 2.48 0.32
C GLU A 98 18.78 2.07 -0.84
N PHE A 99 19.35 1.96 -2.04
CA PHE A 99 18.69 1.49 -3.23
C PHE A 99 19.44 0.29 -3.80
N ARG A 100 18.72 -0.80 -4.05
CA ARG A 100 19.28 -2.00 -4.67
C ARG A 100 18.97 -1.99 -6.16
N LEU A 101 20.01 -1.91 -6.97
CA LEU A 101 19.93 -1.82 -8.43
C LEU A 101 20.27 -3.18 -9.04
N THR A 102 19.28 -3.78 -9.70
CA THR A 102 19.40 -5.05 -10.43
C THR A 102 20.07 -4.82 -11.78
N VAL A 103 19.79 -3.69 -12.42
CA VAL A 103 20.36 -3.27 -13.71
C VAL A 103 20.91 -1.84 -13.55
N PRO A 104 22.03 -1.66 -12.82
CA PRO A 104 22.65 -0.36 -12.59
C PRO A 104 22.96 0.43 -13.87
N ASP A 105 23.25 -0.24 -14.98
CA ASP A 105 23.56 0.41 -16.26
C ASP A 105 22.38 1.20 -16.86
N MET A 106 21.15 0.91 -16.42
CA MET A 106 19.94 1.61 -16.84
C MET A 106 19.44 2.60 -15.78
N ALA A 107 20.09 2.68 -14.62
CA ALA A 107 19.59 3.45 -13.50
C ALA A 107 19.93 4.95 -13.61
N LEU A 108 18.94 5.80 -13.37
CA LEU A 108 19.05 7.24 -13.21
C LEU A 108 18.61 7.59 -11.79
N ILE A 109 19.39 8.42 -11.10
CA ILE A 109 19.10 8.92 -9.77
C ILE A 109 18.71 10.39 -9.91
N ARG A 110 17.52 10.74 -9.43
CA ARG A 110 17.00 12.10 -9.42
C ARG A 110 16.78 12.57 -7.99
N PHE A 111 17.35 13.70 -7.66
CA PHE A 111 17.10 14.43 -6.43
C PHE A 111 16.13 15.56 -6.77
N VAL A 112 15.02 15.64 -6.07
CA VAL A 112 14.03 16.71 -6.20
C VAL A 112 13.87 17.37 -4.84
N ILE A 113 13.96 18.69 -4.80
CA ILE A 113 13.79 19.49 -3.60
C ILE A 113 12.44 20.16 -3.71
N LEU A 114 11.61 19.97 -2.70
CA LEU A 114 10.24 20.44 -2.62
C LEU A 114 10.04 21.20 -1.31
N ASP A 115 9.17 22.20 -1.35
CA ASP A 115 8.68 22.94 -0.19
C ASP A 115 7.41 22.27 0.35
N ASP A 116 7.40 21.86 1.62
CA ASP A 116 6.28 21.18 2.27
C ASP A 116 5.19 22.19 2.70
N ASP A 117 4.35 22.60 1.76
CA ASP A 117 3.25 23.55 2.00
C ASP A 117 1.90 22.85 2.29
N PHE A 118 1.01 23.54 3.00
CA PHE A 118 -0.30 23.02 3.42
C PHE A 118 -1.21 22.63 2.24
N ILE A 119 -1.01 23.22 1.06
CA ILE A 119 -1.81 22.98 -0.15
C ILE A 119 -0.89 22.57 -1.29
N GLY A 120 -0.25 21.41 -1.14
CA GLY A 120 0.55 20.78 -2.18
C GLY A 120 1.97 21.31 -2.22
N ASP A 121 2.88 20.40 -2.49
CA ASP A 121 4.30 20.66 -2.34
C ASP A 121 4.84 21.45 -3.54
N GLU A 122 5.55 22.54 -3.29
CA GLU A 122 6.05 23.42 -4.34
C GLU A 122 7.47 23.04 -4.77
N PHE A 123 7.73 23.00 -6.07
CA PHE A 123 9.05 22.65 -6.62
C PHE A 123 10.09 23.75 -6.36
N ILE A 124 11.24 23.37 -5.80
CA ILE A 124 12.39 24.27 -5.61
C ILE A 124 13.47 24.01 -6.67
N GLY A 125 13.90 22.76 -6.82
CA GLY A 125 14.99 22.42 -7.72
C GLY A 125 15.18 20.91 -7.87
N GLN A 126 15.96 20.51 -8.86
CA GLN A 126 16.26 19.10 -9.13
C GLN A 126 17.70 18.89 -9.60
N TYR A 127 18.18 17.66 -9.46
CA TYR A 127 19.41 17.19 -10.09
C TYR A 127 19.25 15.73 -10.48
N THR A 128 19.50 15.40 -11.75
CA THR A 128 19.42 14.03 -12.26
C THR A 128 20.77 13.57 -12.79
N ILE A 129 21.17 12.34 -12.46
CA ILE A 129 22.43 11.74 -12.89
C ILE A 129 22.29 10.24 -13.17
N ALA A 130 22.95 9.74 -14.21
CA ALA A 130 23.06 8.30 -14.47
C ALA A 130 23.93 7.61 -13.40
N HIS A 131 23.53 6.42 -12.97
CA HIS A 131 24.28 5.64 -11.99
C HIS A 131 25.74 5.41 -12.41
N SER A 132 25.97 5.15 -13.71
CA SER A 132 27.31 4.98 -14.29
C SER A 132 28.22 6.22 -14.14
N CYS A 133 27.63 7.40 -13.97
CA CYS A 133 28.34 8.67 -13.80
C CYS A 133 28.45 9.08 -12.32
N LEU A 134 27.83 8.33 -11.40
CA LEU A 134 27.81 8.66 -9.98
C LEU A 134 29.14 8.29 -9.33
N LEU A 135 29.78 9.26 -8.67
CA LEU A 135 31.06 9.04 -8.02
C LEU A 135 30.90 8.88 -6.50
N PRO A 136 31.61 7.91 -5.86
CA PRO A 136 31.54 7.71 -4.41
C PRO A 136 32.19 8.86 -3.62
N GLY A 137 31.92 8.91 -2.32
CA GLY A 137 32.38 9.93 -1.37
C GLY A 137 31.42 11.10 -1.21
N TYR A 138 31.90 12.20 -0.63
CA TYR A 138 31.13 13.44 -0.51
C TYR A 138 31.08 14.18 -1.85
N ARG A 139 29.87 14.50 -2.29
CA ARG A 139 29.59 15.13 -3.59
C ARG A 139 28.61 16.28 -3.40
N VAL A 140 28.75 17.29 -4.25
CA VAL A 140 27.85 18.43 -4.30
C VAL A 140 27.05 18.33 -5.60
N ALA A 141 25.74 18.14 -5.46
CA ALA A 141 24.80 18.19 -6.58
C ALA A 141 24.35 19.64 -6.76
N LYS A 142 24.65 20.22 -7.92
CA LYS A 142 24.19 21.57 -8.28
C LYS A 142 22.76 21.48 -8.79
N LEU A 143 21.86 22.29 -8.24
CA LEU A 143 20.44 22.18 -8.54
C LEU A 143 20.08 22.99 -9.79
N SER A 144 19.14 22.46 -10.55
CA SER A 144 18.52 23.11 -11.69
C SER A 144 17.04 23.36 -11.42
N GLY A 145 16.49 24.41 -12.04
CA GLY A 145 15.09 24.77 -11.96
C GLY A 145 14.21 23.83 -12.80
N ILE A 146 12.91 24.15 -12.84
CA ILE A 146 11.91 23.34 -13.56
C ILE A 146 12.08 23.38 -15.08
N PHE A 147 12.81 24.37 -15.61
CA PHE A 147 13.10 24.51 -17.04
C PHE A 147 14.55 24.12 -17.37
N GLY A 148 15.27 23.47 -16.45
CA GLY A 148 16.67 23.05 -16.65
C GLY A 148 17.70 24.17 -16.44
N GLU A 149 17.28 25.37 -16.03
CA GLU A 149 18.20 26.47 -15.74
C GLU A 149 18.99 26.21 -14.46
N ASN A 150 20.28 26.56 -14.43
CA ASN A 150 21.08 26.43 -13.21
C ASN A 150 20.62 27.40 -12.12
N LEU A 151 20.37 26.89 -10.92
CA LEU A 151 20.05 27.70 -9.75
C LEU A 151 21.36 28.16 -9.09
N ASN A 152 21.73 29.42 -9.30
CA ASN A 152 22.97 29.98 -8.75
C ASN A 152 22.99 29.90 -7.21
N GLY A 153 24.03 29.28 -6.67
CA GLY A 153 24.21 29.07 -5.22
C GLY A 153 23.49 27.85 -4.64
N ALA A 154 22.45 27.35 -5.32
CA ALA A 154 21.64 26.25 -4.83
C ALA A 154 22.33 24.90 -5.04
N SER A 155 22.60 24.18 -3.95
CA SER A 155 23.25 22.88 -4.02
C SER A 155 22.84 21.93 -2.91
N LEU A 156 23.05 20.63 -3.13
CA LEU A 156 22.82 19.57 -2.17
C LEU A 156 24.14 18.83 -1.89
N LEU A 157 24.52 18.76 -0.61
CA LEU A 157 25.63 17.93 -0.16
C LEU A 157 25.12 16.51 0.11
N VAL A 158 25.70 15.55 -0.59
CA VAL A 158 25.38 14.13 -0.47
C VAL A 158 26.64 13.31 -0.24
N HIS A 159 26.52 12.20 0.47
CA HIS A 159 27.55 11.18 0.52
C HIS A 159 27.06 9.94 -0.22
N VAL A 160 27.86 9.49 -1.19
CA VAL A 160 27.59 8.36 -2.05
C VAL A 160 28.52 7.20 -1.67
N ALA A 161 27.96 6.02 -1.44
CA ALA A 161 28.74 4.78 -1.38
C ALA A 161 28.09 3.72 -2.25
N ILE A 162 28.92 2.95 -2.96
CA ILE A 162 28.47 1.95 -3.92
C ILE A 162 29.11 0.61 -3.52
N SER A 163 28.31 -0.42 -3.35
CA SER A 163 28.78 -1.78 -3.04
C SER A 163 28.21 -2.78 -4.04
N SER A 164 29.08 -3.44 -4.82
CA SER A 164 28.70 -4.56 -5.69
C SER A 164 28.75 -5.88 -4.91
N SER A 165 27.75 -6.73 -5.11
CA SER A 165 27.75 -8.10 -4.57
C SER A 165 27.75 -9.10 -5.73
N ARG A 166 28.89 -9.76 -5.98
CA ARG A 166 28.92 -10.96 -6.83
C ARG A 166 28.07 -12.05 -6.16
N GLU A 167 27.16 -12.67 -6.91
CA GLU A 167 26.27 -13.72 -6.41
C GLU A 167 27.05 -14.91 -5.83
N THR A 168 27.40 -14.83 -4.55
CA THR A 168 27.84 -15.96 -3.73
C THR A 168 27.10 -15.89 -2.41
N LYS A 169 26.11 -16.79 -2.30
CA LYS A 169 25.28 -17.09 -1.12
C LYS A 169 24.54 -15.88 -0.54
N GLN A 170 23.23 -15.86 -0.83
CA GLN A 170 22.20 -15.00 -0.22
C GLN A 170 22.53 -14.61 1.23
N LYS A 171 23.02 -13.39 1.43
CA LYS A 171 22.79 -12.66 2.66
C LYS A 171 21.53 -11.85 2.44
N LYS A 172 20.45 -12.27 3.10
CA LYS A 172 19.19 -11.55 3.19
C LYS A 172 19.50 -10.15 3.74
N THR A 173 19.45 -9.12 2.90
CA THR A 173 19.25 -7.77 3.39
C THR A 173 17.83 -7.74 3.92
N VAL A 174 17.73 -7.78 5.25
CA VAL A 174 16.48 -7.53 5.96
C VAL A 174 16.12 -6.09 5.63
N LEU A 175 15.24 -5.90 4.65
CA LEU A 175 14.47 -4.67 4.50
C LEU A 175 13.83 -4.47 5.87
N ARG A 176 14.40 -3.56 6.65
CA ARG A 176 14.10 -3.43 8.07
C ARG A 176 12.59 -3.29 8.16
N ARG A 177 11.93 -4.32 8.70
CA ARG A 177 10.47 -4.34 8.89
C ARG A 177 10.15 -2.99 9.51
N ARG A 178 9.33 -2.16 8.84
CA ARG A 178 8.76 -1.00 9.51
C ARG A 178 8.14 -1.58 10.79
N PRO A 179 8.57 -1.15 11.99
CA PRO A 179 7.98 -1.67 13.20
C PRO A 179 6.47 -1.41 13.09
N ASN A 180 5.66 -2.45 13.34
CA ASN A 180 4.20 -2.33 13.38
C ASN A 180 3.88 -1.09 14.22
N LYS A 181 3.45 0.00 13.59
CA LYS A 181 3.11 1.21 14.33
C LYS A 181 1.80 0.86 15.03
N PRO A 182 1.78 0.75 16.37
CA PRO A 182 0.56 0.40 17.07
C PRO A 182 -0.50 1.43 16.70
N MET A 183 -1.72 0.97 16.43
CA MET A 183 -2.87 1.83 16.15
C MET A 183 -2.89 2.98 17.17
N SER A 184 -2.98 4.22 16.68
CA SER A 184 -3.14 5.40 17.53
C SER A 184 -4.34 5.19 18.45
N LYS A 185 -4.12 5.20 19.77
CA LYS A 185 -5.16 4.87 20.76
C LYS A 185 -6.22 5.97 20.82
N LEU A 186 -7.49 5.59 20.83
CA LEU A 186 -8.62 6.49 21.12
C LEU A 186 -8.35 7.28 22.41
N ARG A 187 -8.54 8.60 22.38
CA ARG A 187 -8.35 9.49 23.52
C ARG A 187 -9.60 9.49 24.39
N THR A 188 -9.42 9.61 25.71
CA THR A 188 -10.53 9.90 26.62
C THR A 188 -10.99 11.33 26.39
N VAL A 189 -12.28 11.49 26.11
CA VAL A 189 -12.91 12.77 25.82
C VAL A 189 -13.32 13.47 27.12
N GLY A 190 -13.70 12.72 28.16
CA GLY A 190 -14.18 13.28 29.43
C GLY A 190 -15.68 13.59 29.40
N PHE A 191 -16.40 13.00 28.44
CA PHE A 191 -17.85 13.06 28.30
C PHE A 191 -18.38 11.63 28.27
N LYS A 192 -19.21 11.26 29.25
CA LYS A 192 -19.57 9.86 29.53
C LYS A 192 -20.12 9.13 28.30
N SER A 193 -21.06 9.74 27.58
CA SER A 193 -21.66 9.13 26.38
C SER A 193 -20.65 8.94 25.24
N ALA A 194 -19.71 9.88 25.07
CA ALA A 194 -18.64 9.74 24.07
C ALA A 194 -17.60 8.70 24.49
N ASP A 195 -17.22 8.66 25.77
CA ASP A 195 -16.24 7.69 26.28
C ASP A 195 -16.79 6.25 26.23
N GLU A 196 -18.09 6.05 26.49
CA GLU A 196 -18.76 4.75 26.32
C GLU A 196 -18.79 4.31 24.85
N LEU A 197 -19.13 5.22 23.93
CA LEU A 197 -19.10 4.99 22.49
C LEU A 197 -17.70 4.56 22.02
N TYR A 198 -16.67 5.35 22.34
CA TYR A 198 -15.30 5.06 21.92
C TYR A 198 -14.75 3.79 22.56
N LYS A 199 -15.12 3.48 23.81
CA LYS A 199 -14.77 2.22 24.46
C LYS A 199 -15.37 1.02 23.72
N SER A 200 -16.65 1.11 23.34
CA SER A 200 -17.36 0.04 22.62
C SER A 200 -16.76 -0.28 21.25
N ILE A 201 -16.34 0.75 20.49
CA ILE A 201 -15.78 0.56 19.14
C ILE A 201 -14.28 0.26 19.14
N SER A 202 -13.58 0.52 20.25
CA SER A 202 -12.12 0.35 20.35
C SER A 202 -11.63 -1.06 20.00
N GLN A 203 -12.43 -2.09 20.28
CA GLN A 203 -12.09 -3.48 19.96
C GLN A 203 -12.27 -3.76 18.46
N SER A 204 -13.40 -3.35 17.88
CA SER A 204 -13.67 -3.49 16.44
C SER A 204 -12.66 -2.75 15.57
N ALA A 205 -12.25 -1.54 16.00
CA ALA A 205 -11.25 -0.75 15.30
C ALA A 205 -9.85 -1.38 15.36
N ARG A 206 -9.50 -2.02 16.50
CA ARG A 206 -8.27 -2.81 16.64
C ARG A 206 -8.29 -4.04 15.75
N GLU A 207 -9.38 -4.81 15.78
CA GLU A 207 -9.55 -5.98 14.92
C GLU A 207 -9.44 -5.62 13.44
N ALA A 208 -10.04 -4.50 13.00
CA ALA A 208 -9.90 -4.00 11.64
C ALA A 208 -8.45 -3.67 11.28
N ALA A 209 -7.72 -2.99 12.18
CA ALA A 209 -6.32 -2.66 11.96
C ALA A 209 -5.42 -3.91 11.87
N ASP A 210 -5.63 -4.89 12.75
CA ASP A 210 -4.89 -6.14 12.76
C ASP A 210 -5.14 -6.95 11.48
N LEU A 211 -6.39 -7.01 10.99
CA LEU A 211 -6.72 -7.68 9.74
C LEU A 211 -6.07 -7.03 8.52
N ARG A 212 -6.03 -5.68 8.45
CA ARG A 212 -5.34 -4.97 7.37
C ARG A 212 -3.82 -5.22 7.42
N GLN A 213 -3.23 -5.15 8.60
CA GLN A 213 -1.80 -5.40 8.77
C GLN A 213 -1.44 -6.84 8.39
N LEU A 214 -2.28 -7.80 8.76
CA LEU A 214 -2.11 -9.19 8.37
C LEU A 214 -2.20 -9.36 6.84
N HIS A 215 -3.16 -8.71 6.18
CA HIS A 215 -3.29 -8.72 4.72
C HIS A 215 -2.06 -8.16 4.01
N GLU A 216 -1.54 -7.01 4.46
CA GLU A 216 -0.32 -6.40 3.92
C GLU A 216 0.89 -7.33 4.09
N ASN A 217 1.04 -7.93 5.28
CA ASN A 217 2.13 -8.86 5.58
C ASN A 217 2.05 -10.11 4.71
N CYS A 218 0.88 -10.74 4.58
CA CYS A 218 0.67 -11.90 3.72
C CYS A 218 0.91 -11.57 2.24
N THR A 219 0.50 -10.39 1.78
CA THR A 219 0.76 -9.92 0.41
C THR A 219 2.25 -9.78 0.14
N LYS A 220 3.00 -9.24 1.11
CA LYS A 220 4.45 -9.12 1.03
C LYS A 220 5.14 -10.49 1.06
N ASP A 221 4.77 -11.36 2.01
CA ASP A 221 5.33 -12.71 2.15
C ASP A 221 5.06 -13.55 0.89
N PHE A 222 3.88 -13.40 0.26
CA PHE A 222 3.55 -14.05 -1.00
C PHE A 222 4.48 -13.63 -2.14
N LYS A 223 4.78 -12.34 -2.28
CA LYS A 223 5.71 -11.82 -3.30
C LYS A 223 7.13 -12.28 -3.03
N GLU A 224 7.59 -12.16 -1.79
CA GLU A 224 8.94 -12.56 -1.37
C GLU A 224 9.18 -14.06 -1.52
N ALA A 225 8.22 -14.90 -1.12
CA ALA A 225 8.33 -16.35 -1.22
C ALA A 225 8.32 -16.84 -2.67
N ALA A 226 7.74 -16.09 -3.60
CA ALA A 226 7.85 -16.34 -5.03
C ALA A 226 9.19 -15.85 -5.63
N GLY A 227 10.02 -15.16 -4.85
CA GLY A 227 11.28 -14.57 -5.31
C GLY A 227 11.09 -13.31 -6.16
N LEU A 228 9.95 -12.63 -6.01
CA LEU A 228 9.59 -11.43 -6.74
C LEU A 228 9.62 -10.20 -5.81
N GLN A 229 9.79 -9.02 -6.41
CA GLN A 229 9.87 -7.77 -5.66
C GLN A 229 8.51 -7.42 -5.02
N PRO A 230 8.48 -6.66 -3.90
CA PRO A 230 7.23 -6.23 -3.27
C PRO A 230 6.29 -5.42 -4.17
N VAL A 231 6.80 -4.82 -5.26
CA VAL A 231 6.03 -4.07 -6.26
C VAL A 231 5.31 -4.98 -7.25
N SER A 232 5.74 -6.25 -7.38
CA SER A 232 5.16 -7.18 -8.35
C SER A 232 3.66 -7.40 -8.12
N ASN A 233 2.90 -7.41 -9.20
CA ASN A 233 1.46 -7.66 -9.17
C ASN A 233 1.22 -9.16 -8.88
N VAL A 234 0.13 -9.47 -8.19
CA VAL A 234 -0.34 -10.85 -7.94
C VAL A 234 -0.41 -11.66 -9.25
N LYS A 235 -0.85 -11.05 -10.37
CA LYS A 235 -0.83 -11.72 -11.69
C LYS A 235 0.57 -12.17 -12.14
N GLN A 236 1.59 -11.35 -11.89
CA GLN A 236 2.99 -11.67 -12.23
C GLN A 236 3.53 -12.79 -11.33
N VAL A 237 3.16 -12.77 -10.05
CA VAL A 237 3.50 -13.84 -9.11
C VAL A 237 2.88 -15.17 -9.54
N MET A 238 1.60 -15.16 -9.88
CA MET A 238 0.88 -16.34 -10.37
C MET A 238 1.50 -16.90 -11.65
N LYS A 239 1.83 -16.04 -12.64
CA LYS A 239 2.55 -16.43 -13.85
C LYS A 239 3.89 -17.11 -13.55
N HIS A 240 4.64 -16.55 -12.59
CA HIS A 240 5.94 -17.08 -12.21
C HIS A 240 5.84 -18.42 -11.47
N LEU A 241 4.82 -18.61 -10.62
CA LEU A 241 4.53 -19.89 -9.97
C LEU A 241 4.15 -20.97 -10.99
N SER A 242 3.33 -20.63 -11.98
CA SER A 242 2.99 -21.53 -13.10
C SER A 242 4.24 -21.90 -13.92
N GLY A 243 5.07 -20.93 -14.30
CA GLY A 243 6.28 -21.17 -15.09
C GLY A 243 7.30 -22.10 -14.41
N ARG A 244 7.28 -22.17 -13.07
CA ARG A 244 8.10 -23.09 -12.27
C ARG A 244 7.51 -24.50 -12.15
N LYS A 245 6.37 -24.79 -12.78
CA LYS A 245 5.61 -26.05 -12.66
C LYS A 245 5.37 -26.45 -11.20
N MET A 246 5.07 -25.45 -10.37
CA MET A 246 4.77 -25.67 -8.96
C MET A 246 3.47 -26.48 -8.83
N PRO A 247 3.40 -27.50 -7.95
CA PRO A 247 2.19 -28.31 -7.74
C PRO A 247 1.14 -27.56 -6.91
N ILE A 248 0.86 -26.31 -7.24
CA ILE A 248 -0.16 -25.48 -6.59
C ILE A 248 -1.41 -25.57 -7.45
N LYS A 249 -2.50 -26.09 -6.88
CA LYS A 249 -3.81 -26.08 -7.52
C LYS A 249 -4.83 -25.37 -6.66
N PHE A 250 -5.71 -24.63 -7.31
CA PHE A 250 -6.82 -23.93 -6.70
C PHE A 250 -8.09 -24.75 -6.89
N ARG A 251 -8.80 -24.99 -5.80
CA ARG A 251 -10.09 -25.67 -5.79
C ARG A 251 -11.14 -24.74 -5.22
N MET A 252 -12.28 -24.67 -5.89
CA MET A 252 -13.48 -24.05 -5.34
C MET A 252 -14.22 -25.13 -4.53
N ILE A 253 -14.32 -24.94 -3.22
CA ILE A 253 -15.14 -25.77 -2.33
C ILE A 253 -16.21 -24.84 -1.78
N ASP A 254 -17.50 -25.10 -2.03
CA ASP A 254 -18.61 -24.25 -1.55
C ASP A 254 -18.41 -22.75 -1.86
N ASN A 255 -18.12 -22.41 -3.12
CA ASN A 255 -17.81 -21.04 -3.60
C ASN A 255 -16.59 -20.36 -2.96
N ILE A 256 -15.77 -21.11 -2.21
CA ILE A 256 -14.58 -20.62 -1.55
C ILE A 256 -13.32 -21.07 -2.31
N LEU A 257 -12.49 -20.09 -2.68
CA LEU A 257 -11.15 -20.34 -3.20
C LEU A 257 -10.28 -20.96 -2.11
N THR A 258 -9.88 -22.21 -2.32
CA THR A 258 -8.97 -22.95 -1.44
C THR A 258 -7.76 -23.40 -2.24
N MET A 259 -6.56 -23.13 -1.74
CA MET A 259 -5.34 -23.62 -2.36
C MET A 259 -5.02 -25.02 -1.82
N LYS A 260 -4.66 -25.95 -2.70
CA LYS A 260 -4.16 -27.29 -2.35
C LYS A 260 -2.87 -27.61 -3.12
N LEU A 261 -2.06 -28.49 -2.54
CA LEU A 261 -0.88 -29.03 -3.21
C LEU A 261 -1.26 -30.31 -3.96
N ASP A 262 -0.86 -30.41 -5.22
CA ASP A 262 -1.06 -31.61 -6.06
C ASP A 262 0.19 -32.51 -6.00
N GLY A 263 0.31 -33.28 -4.92
CA GLY A 263 1.33 -34.34 -4.75
C GLY A 263 2.77 -33.91 -4.41
N GLY A 264 3.49 -34.80 -3.69
CA GLY A 264 4.95 -34.80 -3.49
C GLY A 264 5.54 -33.85 -2.43
N GLN A 265 6.66 -34.24 -1.81
CA GLN A 265 7.47 -33.34 -0.97
C GLN A 265 8.09 -32.23 -1.83
N LEU A 266 7.71 -30.97 -1.58
CA LEU A 266 8.33 -29.83 -2.25
C LEU A 266 9.70 -29.50 -1.65
N PRO A 267 10.67 -29.04 -2.47
CA PRO A 267 11.88 -28.37 -1.98
C PRO A 267 11.54 -27.22 -1.02
N GLU A 268 12.45 -26.88 -0.10
CA GLU A 268 12.19 -25.89 0.96
C GLU A 268 11.66 -24.54 0.44
N HIS A 269 12.18 -24.07 -0.70
CA HIS A 269 11.73 -22.84 -1.33
C HIS A 269 10.28 -22.94 -1.84
N GLY A 270 9.92 -24.07 -2.46
CA GLY A 270 8.58 -24.30 -2.99
C GLY A 270 7.52 -24.46 -1.91
N ARG A 271 7.89 -25.06 -0.78
CA ARG A 271 7.02 -25.16 0.40
C ARG A 271 6.69 -23.78 0.99
N LYS A 272 7.66 -22.86 1.03
CA LYS A 272 7.43 -21.47 1.49
C LYS A 272 6.48 -20.73 0.54
N SER A 273 6.66 -20.84 -0.78
CA SER A 273 5.76 -20.21 -1.76
C SER A 273 4.34 -20.74 -1.68
N ALA A 274 4.15 -22.04 -1.43
CA ALA A 274 2.83 -22.62 -1.25
C ALA A 274 2.17 -22.12 0.05
N GLN A 275 2.90 -22.12 1.17
CA GLN A 275 2.39 -21.63 2.46
C GLN A 275 2.00 -20.15 2.41
N SER A 276 2.81 -19.31 1.77
CA SER A 276 2.49 -17.89 1.61
C SER A 276 1.29 -17.64 0.69
N THR A 277 1.13 -18.47 -0.35
CA THR A 277 -0.03 -18.40 -1.25
C THR A 277 -1.32 -18.77 -0.51
N ASP A 278 -1.30 -19.85 0.27
CA ASP A 278 -2.45 -20.24 1.10
C ASP A 278 -2.78 -19.19 2.16
N ALA A 279 -1.76 -18.66 2.84
CA ALA A 279 -1.92 -17.59 3.83
C ALA A 279 -2.54 -16.33 3.22
N LEU A 280 -2.13 -15.93 2.00
CA LEU A 280 -2.70 -14.79 1.30
C LEU A 280 -4.18 -15.02 0.94
N VAL A 281 -4.50 -16.18 0.34
CA VAL A 281 -5.88 -16.53 -0.03
C VAL A 281 -6.80 -16.53 1.19
N ASN A 282 -6.36 -17.18 2.28
CA ASN A 282 -7.13 -17.26 3.53
C ASN A 282 -7.30 -15.89 4.20
N THR A 283 -6.26 -15.04 4.17
CA THR A 283 -6.32 -13.69 4.74
C THR A 283 -7.23 -12.77 3.93
N ASN A 284 -7.12 -12.80 2.60
CA ASN A 284 -7.99 -12.01 1.71
C ASN A 284 -9.45 -12.43 1.88
N ARG A 285 -9.72 -13.74 1.96
CA ARG A 285 -11.06 -14.26 2.25
C ARG A 285 -11.58 -13.74 3.59
N LYS A 286 -10.78 -13.86 4.65
CA LYS A 286 -11.16 -13.39 5.98
C LYS A 286 -11.47 -11.90 5.97
N LEU A 287 -10.65 -11.10 5.28
CA LEU A 287 -10.85 -9.65 5.17
C LEU A 287 -12.13 -9.30 4.38
N THR A 288 -12.44 -10.02 3.30
CA THR A 288 -13.66 -9.80 2.50
C THR A 288 -14.93 -10.22 3.24
N ILE A 289 -14.88 -11.18 4.16
CA ILE A 289 -16.03 -11.62 4.97
C ILE A 289 -16.20 -10.77 6.23
N THR A 290 -15.14 -10.61 7.02
CA THR A 290 -15.19 -9.92 8.32
C THR A 290 -15.12 -8.38 8.17
N GLY A 291 -14.40 -7.88 7.16
CA GLY A 291 -14.21 -6.46 6.93
C GLY A 291 -15.51 -5.66 6.78
N PRO A 292 -16.48 -6.07 5.94
CA PRO A 292 -17.76 -5.37 5.81
C PRO A 292 -18.56 -5.30 7.12
N VAL A 293 -18.52 -6.35 7.94
CA VAL A 293 -19.19 -6.38 9.25
C VAL A 293 -18.58 -5.37 10.21
N LEU A 294 -17.24 -5.24 10.22
CA LEU A 294 -16.53 -4.25 11.03
C LEU A 294 -16.78 -2.83 10.53
N LEU A 295 -16.81 -2.64 9.21
CA LEU A 295 -17.06 -1.37 8.56
C LEU A 295 -18.44 -0.81 8.94
N VAL A 296 -19.51 -1.62 8.87
CA VAL A 296 -20.86 -1.18 9.29
C VAL A 296 -20.88 -0.77 10.76
N LYS A 297 -20.22 -1.53 11.64
CA LYS A 297 -20.12 -1.19 13.08
C LYS A 297 -19.38 0.14 13.30
N MET A 298 -18.28 0.37 12.59
CA MET A 298 -17.47 1.58 12.71
C MET A 298 -18.16 2.80 12.11
N GLU A 299 -18.89 2.64 10.99
CA GLU A 299 -19.69 3.70 10.39
C GLU A 299 -20.85 4.10 11.30
N ALA A 300 -21.57 3.14 11.89
CA ALA A 300 -22.62 3.43 12.87
C ALA A 300 -22.08 4.21 14.07
N ALA A 301 -20.90 3.82 14.59
CA ALA A 301 -20.25 4.54 15.68
C ALA A 301 -19.80 5.95 15.28
N LEU A 302 -19.36 6.15 14.02
CA LEU A 302 -19.00 7.47 13.52
C LEU A 302 -20.24 8.38 13.38
N THR A 303 -21.37 7.84 12.93
CA THR A 303 -22.64 8.59 12.86
C THR A 303 -23.10 9.03 14.25
N GLN A 304 -23.06 8.12 15.24
CA GLN A 304 -23.34 8.46 16.64
C GLN A 304 -22.35 9.49 17.18
N ALA A 305 -21.06 9.40 16.83
CA ALA A 305 -20.06 10.39 17.24
C ALA A 305 -20.29 11.77 16.61
N THR A 306 -20.83 11.84 15.39
CA THR A 306 -21.22 13.11 14.76
C THR A 306 -22.43 13.75 15.45
N GLU A 307 -23.45 12.97 15.80
CA GLU A 307 -24.61 13.45 16.57
C GLU A 307 -24.20 13.98 17.96
N LEU A 308 -23.25 13.30 18.62
CA LEU A 308 -22.67 13.76 19.87
C LEU A 308 -21.87 15.07 19.73
N SER A 309 -21.42 15.43 18.52
CA SER A 309 -20.68 16.68 18.30
C SER A 309 -21.58 17.90 18.52
N GLU A 310 -22.82 17.85 18.04
CA GLU A 310 -23.83 18.90 18.26
C GLU A 310 -24.19 19.05 19.75
N THR A 311 -24.22 17.94 20.48
CA THR A 311 -24.46 17.93 21.93
C THR A 311 -23.26 18.50 22.71
N ILE A 312 -22.04 18.19 22.29
CA ILE A 312 -20.81 18.72 22.91
C ILE A 312 -20.67 20.22 22.63
N GLU A 313 -21.07 20.71 21.46
CA GLU A 313 -21.07 22.13 21.10
C GLU A 313 -22.10 22.93 21.90
N SER A 314 -23.32 22.40 22.09
CA SER A 314 -24.38 23.02 22.89
C SER A 314 -24.12 23.03 24.39
N LEU A 315 -23.38 22.05 24.93
CA LEU A 315 -22.92 22.09 26.33
C LEU A 315 -21.86 23.17 26.58
N GLY A 316 -21.02 23.46 25.58
CA GLY A 316 -20.02 24.52 25.65
C GLY A 316 -20.59 25.94 25.70
N SER A 317 -21.85 26.12 25.30
CA SER A 317 -22.55 27.41 25.33
C SER A 317 -23.41 27.64 26.58
N VAL A 318 -23.74 26.59 27.34
CA VAL A 318 -24.70 26.65 28.46
C VAL A 318 -24.04 26.46 29.84
N ASP A 319 -23.00 25.64 29.96
CA ASP A 319 -22.34 25.38 31.26
C ASP A 319 -21.00 26.11 31.36
N GLY A 320 -20.80 26.87 32.43
CA GLY A 320 -19.59 27.62 32.80
C GLY A 320 -18.35 26.76 33.10
N LEU A 321 -18.09 25.72 32.30
CA LEU A 321 -16.83 24.98 32.27
C LEU A 321 -15.73 25.90 31.79
N LYS A 322 -14.80 26.26 32.70
CA LYS A 322 -13.56 27.01 32.43
C LYS A 322 -13.04 26.69 31.01
N SER A 323 -12.95 27.71 30.15
CA SER A 323 -12.73 27.61 28.69
C SER A 323 -11.70 26.56 28.23
N LYS A 324 -10.64 26.33 29.03
CA LYS A 324 -9.60 25.33 28.77
C LYS A 324 -10.09 23.87 28.83
N LYS A 325 -11.05 23.52 29.69
CA LYS A 325 -11.55 22.14 29.83
C LYS A 325 -12.51 21.78 28.70
N ALA A 326 -13.41 22.70 28.32
CA ALA A 326 -14.32 22.54 27.19
C ALA A 326 -13.57 22.42 25.86
N SER A 327 -12.55 23.27 25.66
CA SER A 327 -11.64 23.18 24.51
C SER A 327 -10.94 21.82 24.41
N LYS A 328 -10.51 21.25 25.54
CA LYS A 328 -9.85 19.92 25.56
C LYS A 328 -10.79 18.77 25.19
N VAL A 329 -12.03 18.82 25.65
CA VAL A 329 -13.09 17.86 25.30
C VAL A 329 -13.32 17.89 23.79
N HIS A 330 -13.49 19.09 23.22
CA HIS A 330 -13.69 19.28 21.78
C HIS A 330 -12.50 18.78 20.94
N GLU A 331 -11.27 19.10 21.34
CA GLU A 331 -10.06 18.61 20.67
C GLU A 331 -9.96 17.07 20.66
N ASN A 332 -10.21 16.44 21.81
CA ASN A 332 -10.10 14.99 21.95
C ASN A 332 -11.20 14.26 21.17
N HIS A 333 -12.43 14.79 21.20
CA HIS A 333 -13.55 14.28 20.42
C HIS A 333 -13.28 14.39 18.91
N ALA A 334 -12.86 15.58 18.45
CA ALA A 334 -12.53 15.80 17.04
C ALA A 334 -11.38 14.91 16.57
N TRP A 335 -10.37 14.66 17.42
CA TRP A 335 -9.29 13.73 17.12
C TRP A 335 -9.79 12.28 16.97
N ASN A 336 -10.67 11.80 17.86
CA ASN A 336 -11.25 10.47 17.77
C ASN A 336 -12.10 10.30 16.50
N CYS A 337 -12.92 11.30 16.14
CA CYS A 337 -13.72 11.30 14.91
C CYS A 337 -12.84 11.25 13.66
N ARG A 338 -11.77 12.05 13.60
CA ARG A 338 -10.80 12.01 12.47
C ARG A 338 -10.11 10.66 12.39
N LEU A 339 -9.68 10.10 13.52
CA LEU A 339 -9.06 8.78 13.56
C LEU A 339 -10.03 7.70 13.04
N LEU A 340 -11.26 7.64 13.55
CA LEU A 340 -12.26 6.65 13.11
C LEU A 340 -12.55 6.78 11.61
N ARG A 341 -12.73 8.00 11.08
CA ARG A 341 -12.89 8.24 9.64
C ARG A 341 -11.73 7.67 8.83
N GLY A 342 -10.49 7.97 9.23
CA GLY A 342 -9.31 7.43 8.57
C GLY A 342 -9.23 5.90 8.63
N GLN A 343 -9.63 5.30 9.76
CA GLN A 343 -9.64 3.83 9.89
C GLN A 343 -10.71 3.16 9.03
N ILE A 344 -11.88 3.77 8.87
CA ILE A 344 -12.95 3.28 7.99
C ILE A 344 -12.47 3.30 6.53
N GLU A 345 -11.86 4.40 6.10
CA GLU A 345 -11.38 4.53 4.72
C GLU A 345 -10.28 3.51 4.40
N LEU A 346 -9.30 3.36 5.29
CA LEU A 346 -8.26 2.33 5.16
C LEU A 346 -8.85 0.92 5.11
N LEU A 347 -9.90 0.64 5.88
CA LEU A 347 -10.58 -0.66 5.85
C LEU A 347 -11.33 -0.89 4.54
N ARG A 348 -12.02 0.13 4.00
CA ARG A 348 -12.66 0.05 2.68
C ARG A 348 -11.66 -0.29 1.60
N THR A 349 -10.58 0.47 1.50
CA THR A 349 -9.54 0.24 0.49
C THR A 349 -8.95 -1.16 0.62
N ALA A 350 -8.69 -1.63 1.85
CA ALA A 350 -8.14 -2.97 2.05
C ALA A 350 -9.11 -4.09 1.63
N ILE A 351 -10.42 -3.93 1.87
CA ILE A 351 -11.44 -4.89 1.41
C ILE A 351 -11.47 -4.94 -0.12
N GLU A 352 -11.44 -3.78 -0.78
CA GLU A 352 -11.44 -3.69 -2.24
C GLU A 352 -10.20 -4.36 -2.84
N VAL A 353 -9.00 -4.04 -2.30
CA VAL A 353 -7.76 -4.67 -2.74
C VAL A 353 -7.79 -6.18 -2.55
N ALA A 354 -8.25 -6.68 -1.39
CA ALA A 354 -8.35 -8.11 -1.13
C ALA A 354 -9.31 -8.82 -2.10
N ALA A 355 -10.46 -8.22 -2.41
CA ALA A 355 -11.42 -8.74 -3.38
C ALA A 355 -10.81 -8.79 -4.79
N THR A 356 -10.17 -7.70 -5.23
CA THR A 356 -9.49 -7.66 -6.53
C THR A 356 -8.37 -8.70 -6.62
N GLN A 357 -7.56 -8.86 -5.57
CA GLN A 357 -6.50 -9.87 -5.55
C GLN A 357 -7.06 -11.29 -5.67
N LEU A 358 -8.18 -11.61 -5.00
CA LEU A 358 -8.83 -12.92 -5.15
C LEU A 358 -9.29 -13.16 -6.59
N ILE A 359 -9.92 -12.18 -7.24
CA ILE A 359 -10.33 -12.27 -8.65
C ILE A 359 -9.11 -12.52 -9.53
N GLN A 360 -8.03 -11.76 -9.35
CA GLN A 360 -6.80 -11.91 -10.12
C GLN A 360 -6.15 -13.29 -9.94
N ILE A 361 -6.19 -13.86 -8.72
CA ILE A 361 -5.68 -15.22 -8.46
C ILE A 361 -6.50 -16.24 -9.24
N VAL A 362 -7.84 -16.12 -9.23
CA VAL A 362 -8.73 -17.04 -9.96
C VAL A 362 -8.53 -16.93 -11.47
N GLU A 363 -8.50 -15.70 -12.02
CA GLU A 363 -8.23 -15.46 -13.44
C GLU A 363 -6.92 -16.11 -13.89
N CYS A 364 -5.84 -15.90 -13.13
CA CYS A 364 -4.55 -16.49 -13.44
C CYS A 364 -4.57 -18.02 -13.28
N ALA A 365 -5.26 -18.53 -12.26
CA ALA A 365 -5.37 -19.97 -12.06
C ALA A 365 -6.07 -20.64 -13.26
N ILE A 366 -7.11 -20.01 -13.83
CA ILE A 366 -7.76 -20.49 -15.06
C ILE A 366 -6.81 -20.40 -16.25
N GLN A 367 -6.20 -19.23 -16.46
CA GLN A 367 -5.31 -18.98 -17.60
C GLN A 367 -4.12 -19.95 -17.67
N TYR A 368 -3.61 -20.36 -16.50
CA TYR A 368 -2.42 -21.22 -16.38
C TYR A 368 -2.75 -22.69 -16.05
N ASP A 369 -4.01 -23.11 -16.19
CA ASP A 369 -4.48 -24.48 -15.93
C ASP A 369 -4.12 -25.00 -14.52
N MET A 370 -4.20 -24.10 -13.53
CA MET A 370 -3.93 -24.39 -12.12
C MET A 370 -5.22 -24.68 -11.32
N VAL A 371 -6.36 -24.83 -11.98
CA VAL A 371 -7.64 -25.12 -11.32
C VAL A 371 -7.87 -26.62 -11.23
N GLN A 372 -8.38 -27.10 -10.09
CA GLN A 372 -8.80 -28.48 -9.90
C GLN A 372 -10.33 -28.53 -9.69
N GLY A 373 -11.04 -29.12 -10.64
CA GLY A 373 -12.51 -29.24 -10.63
C GLY A 373 -13.22 -28.14 -11.44
N GLU A 374 -14.55 -28.19 -11.49
CA GLU A 374 -15.35 -27.18 -12.19
C GLU A 374 -15.49 -25.90 -11.36
N LEU A 375 -15.35 -24.73 -12.00
CA LEU A 375 -15.70 -23.46 -11.35
C LEU A 375 -17.22 -23.35 -11.22
N PRO A 376 -17.74 -22.89 -10.06
CA PRO A 376 -19.14 -22.53 -9.93
C PRO A 376 -19.55 -21.46 -10.95
N ASP A 377 -20.75 -21.56 -11.51
CA ASP A 377 -21.22 -20.68 -12.60
C ASP A 377 -21.20 -19.19 -12.22
N ALA A 378 -21.39 -18.86 -10.94
CA ALA A 378 -21.28 -17.49 -10.43
C ALA A 378 -19.90 -16.86 -10.65
N TRP A 379 -18.82 -17.65 -10.59
CA TRP A 379 -17.47 -17.17 -10.90
C TRP A 379 -17.22 -17.10 -12.40
N ARG A 380 -17.86 -17.99 -13.20
CA ARG A 380 -17.81 -17.90 -14.66
C ARG A 380 -18.44 -16.60 -15.15
N GLU A 381 -19.58 -16.18 -14.60
CA GLU A 381 -20.22 -14.90 -14.97
C GLU A 381 -19.35 -13.68 -14.60
N ILE A 382 -18.75 -13.67 -13.41
CA ILE A 382 -17.88 -12.57 -12.94
C ILE A 382 -16.62 -12.43 -13.83
N ILE A 383 -16.09 -13.55 -14.33
CA ILE A 383 -14.85 -13.60 -15.13
C ILE A 383 -15.12 -13.41 -16.63
N LEU A 384 -16.25 -13.91 -17.15
CA LEU A 384 -16.59 -13.84 -18.57
C LEU A 384 -17.28 -12.53 -18.97
N ASN A 385 -17.98 -11.86 -18.04
CA ASN A 385 -18.58 -10.55 -18.26
C ASN A 385 -17.95 -9.49 -17.33
N PRO A 386 -16.68 -9.12 -17.53
CA PRO A 386 -16.14 -7.93 -16.89
C PRO A 386 -16.95 -6.72 -17.36
N SER A 387 -17.34 -5.84 -16.43
CA SER A 387 -18.06 -4.61 -16.76
C SER A 387 -17.33 -3.83 -17.86
N PRO A 388 -18.02 -3.12 -18.77
CA PRO A 388 -17.40 -2.43 -19.92
C PRO A 388 -16.28 -1.42 -19.58
N ASN A 389 -16.07 -1.12 -18.30
CA ASN A 389 -14.97 -0.27 -17.83
C ASN A 389 -13.64 -1.00 -17.60
N ASP A 390 -13.59 -2.33 -17.65
CA ASP A 390 -12.36 -3.12 -17.45
C ASP A 390 -11.64 -3.47 -18.77
N GLN A 391 -12.22 -3.10 -19.91
CA GLN A 391 -11.57 -3.14 -21.21
C GLN A 391 -11.21 -1.70 -21.59
N PHE A 392 -9.91 -1.40 -21.67
CA PHE A 392 -9.30 -0.09 -21.96
C PHE A 392 -9.13 0.88 -20.77
N ASN A 393 -7.99 0.79 -20.06
CA ASN A 393 -7.10 1.95 -19.90
C ASN A 393 -5.78 1.61 -19.20
N ASP A 394 -4.71 1.52 -19.98
CA ASP A 394 -3.32 1.44 -19.50
C ASP A 394 -2.66 2.85 -19.42
N LYS A 395 -3.45 3.94 -19.38
CA LYS A 395 -2.91 5.32 -19.50
C LYS A 395 -3.52 6.44 -18.64
N LYS A 396 -4.37 6.17 -17.65
CA LYS A 396 -4.85 7.23 -16.72
C LYS A 396 -5.04 6.73 -15.30
N LEU A 397 -3.94 6.54 -14.57
CA LEU A 397 -3.96 6.54 -13.11
C LEU A 397 -3.68 7.98 -12.64
N GLY A 398 -4.73 8.72 -12.33
CA GLY A 398 -4.60 10.08 -11.84
C GLY A 398 -5.68 11.00 -12.36
N GLN A 399 -6.95 10.62 -12.21
CA GLN A 399 -8.07 11.52 -11.97
C GLN A 399 -9.37 10.73 -11.93
N ARG A 400 -10.16 11.01 -10.89
CA ARG A 400 -11.57 10.64 -10.67
C ARG A 400 -11.81 9.21 -10.15
N TYR A 401 -12.06 9.13 -8.85
CA TYR A 401 -13.06 8.19 -8.31
C TYR A 401 -14.03 8.94 -7.42
N ASN A 402 -15.03 9.53 -8.07
CA ASN A 402 -16.34 9.73 -7.47
C ASN A 402 -17.31 8.86 -8.29
N THR A 403 -18.17 8.12 -7.59
CA THR A 403 -19.21 7.19 -8.05
C THR A 403 -18.74 5.93 -8.81
N ASN A 404 -18.85 4.75 -8.17
CA ASN A 404 -19.76 3.71 -8.66
C ASN A 404 -19.90 2.48 -7.74
N LYS A 405 -21.15 2.08 -7.54
CA LYS A 405 -21.70 1.26 -6.45
C LYS A 405 -22.04 -0.18 -6.91
N PHE A 406 -21.40 -0.72 -7.96
CA PHE A 406 -22.01 -1.82 -8.74
C PHE A 406 -21.20 -3.11 -8.99
N SER A 407 -20.00 -3.31 -8.43
CA SER A 407 -19.30 -4.61 -8.51
C SER A 407 -19.38 -5.44 -7.20
N LEU A 408 -19.41 -4.78 -6.03
CA LEU A 408 -19.39 -5.46 -4.73
C LEU A 408 -20.69 -6.22 -4.38
N ARG A 409 -21.83 -5.94 -5.03
CA ARG A 409 -23.10 -6.61 -4.73
C ARG A 409 -23.13 -8.08 -5.17
N GLY A 410 -22.43 -8.44 -6.25
CA GLY A 410 -22.37 -9.82 -6.75
C GLY A 410 -21.56 -10.72 -5.81
N LEU A 411 -20.35 -10.27 -5.46
CA LEU A 411 -19.44 -10.97 -4.54
C LEU A 411 -20.02 -11.05 -3.11
N HIS A 412 -20.70 -9.99 -2.66
CA HIS A 412 -21.33 -9.96 -1.33
C HIS A 412 -22.60 -10.84 -1.28
N ARG A 413 -23.36 -11.00 -2.37
CA ARG A 413 -24.53 -11.91 -2.38
C ARG A 413 -24.12 -13.38 -2.33
N THR A 414 -23.08 -13.78 -3.06
CA THR A 414 -22.57 -15.16 -3.04
C THR A 414 -21.90 -15.49 -1.70
N LEU A 415 -21.10 -14.58 -1.14
CA LEU A 415 -20.43 -14.82 0.16
C LEU A 415 -21.37 -14.67 1.38
N SER A 416 -22.42 -13.83 1.30
CA SER A 416 -23.40 -13.64 2.38
C SER A 416 -24.46 -14.74 2.44
N ALA A 417 -24.83 -15.33 1.29
CA ALA A 417 -25.83 -16.41 1.23
C ALA A 417 -25.38 -17.63 2.05
N ASP A 418 -24.08 -17.96 2.03
CA ASP A 418 -23.53 -19.14 2.71
C ASP A 418 -23.32 -18.96 4.23
N SER A 419 -23.20 -17.72 4.73
CA SER A 419 -23.16 -17.49 6.20
C SER A 419 -24.50 -17.85 6.87
N THR A 420 -25.61 -17.73 6.14
CA THR A 420 -26.96 -18.07 6.61
C THR A 420 -27.20 -19.59 6.59
N ALA A 421 -26.49 -20.32 5.72
CA ALA A 421 -26.54 -21.77 5.62
C ALA A 421 -25.63 -22.46 6.68
N LEU A 422 -24.43 -21.93 6.92
CA LEU A 422 -23.51 -22.41 7.95
C LEU A 422 -23.99 -22.12 9.38
N GLY A 423 -24.80 -21.07 9.59
CA GLY A 423 -25.42 -20.77 10.88
C GLY A 423 -26.54 -21.73 11.29
N ARG A 424 -27.06 -22.57 10.39
CA ARG A 424 -28.14 -23.54 10.68
C ARG A 424 -27.66 -24.95 11.00
N SER A 425 -26.38 -25.28 10.83
CA SER A 425 -25.86 -26.66 11.07
C SER A 425 -25.14 -26.85 12.42
N LEU A 426 -25.00 -25.81 13.23
CA LEU A 426 -24.34 -25.85 14.55
C LEU A 426 -25.31 -25.60 15.73
N LEU A 427 -26.54 -26.10 15.63
CA LEU A 427 -27.40 -26.30 16.80
C LEU A 427 -27.37 -27.79 17.18
N PRO A 428 -27.06 -28.16 18.43
CA PRO A 428 -27.08 -29.55 18.85
C PRO A 428 -28.48 -30.15 18.66
N LYS A 429 -28.55 -31.28 17.94
CA LYS A 429 -29.74 -32.12 17.80
C LYS A 429 -30.09 -32.76 19.14
N SER A 430 -30.71 -32.02 20.04
CA SER A 430 -31.45 -32.56 21.17
C SER A 430 -32.60 -31.63 21.49
N LEU A 431 -33.80 -32.20 21.64
CA LEU A 431 -35.11 -31.56 21.89
C LEU A 431 -35.88 -31.10 20.64
N LYS A 432 -36.59 -32.06 20.03
CA LYS A 432 -38.08 -32.06 19.94
C LYS A 432 -38.54 -33.22 19.05
N ARG A 433 -38.71 -34.39 19.69
CA ARG A 433 -39.70 -35.38 19.26
C ARG A 433 -41.00 -35.04 19.97
N SER A 434 -42.10 -35.29 19.28
CA SER A 434 -43.50 -35.16 19.71
C SER A 434 -44.09 -33.74 19.59
N SER A 435 -44.93 -33.58 18.57
CA SER A 435 -46.38 -33.33 18.77
C SER A 435 -47.03 -33.03 17.40
N LYS A 436 -47.70 -34.02 16.83
CA LYS A 436 -48.81 -33.85 15.88
C LYS A 436 -49.90 -34.86 16.27
N SER A 437 -51.14 -34.41 16.13
CA SER A 437 -52.44 -35.04 16.50
C SER A 437 -52.66 -35.16 18.01
N SER A 438 -53.79 -34.78 18.59
CA SER A 438 -55.17 -34.80 18.08
C SER A 438 -56.03 -33.73 18.76
N VAL A 439 -57.06 -33.29 18.02
CA VAL A 439 -58.21 -32.50 18.45
C VAL A 439 -59.27 -33.45 19.05
N GLN A 440 -60.15 -32.92 19.92
CA GLN A 440 -61.28 -33.56 20.66
C GLN A 440 -60.84 -34.23 21.98
N ASP A 441 -61.40 -33.95 23.16
CA ASP A 441 -62.83 -33.81 23.49
C ASP A 441 -63.12 -32.98 24.78
N SER A 442 -64.34 -32.42 24.79
CA SER A 442 -65.31 -32.30 25.88
C SER A 442 -64.99 -31.65 27.26
N THR A 443 -65.75 -30.58 27.52
CA THR A 443 -66.56 -30.28 28.72
C THR A 443 -65.96 -30.45 30.12
N SER A 444 -65.90 -29.34 30.86
CA SER A 444 -66.82 -29.01 31.97
C SER A 444 -66.58 -27.59 32.47
#